data_AF-A0A522X8H4-F1
#
_entry.id   AF-A0A522X8H4-F1
#
_cell.length_a   1.000
_cell.length_b   1.000
_cell.length_c   1.000
_cell.angle_alpha   90.00
_cell.angle_beta   90.00
_cell.angle_gamma   90.00
#
_symmetry.space_group_name_H-M   'P 1'
#
loop_
_entity.id
_entity.type
_entity.pdbx_description
1 polymer ?
#
loop_
_entity_poly.entity_id
_entity_poly.type
_entity_poly.pdbx_seq_one_letter_code
_entity_poly.pdbx_strand_id
1 'polypeptide(L)' 'MSQNPNPQDIESWKAKIERANRNNLFHHCQDCGYEWVASEPQPCRCGSSRIERIACWQFPDG' A
#
# COMPACT_ATOMS: atom_id res chain seq x y z
N MET A 1 16.61 29.38 -1.83
CA MET A 1 15.35 29.77 -2.46
C MET A 1 14.47 28.54 -2.53
N SER A 2 13.38 28.48 -1.78
CA SER A 2 12.42 27.37 -1.90
C SER A 2 11.42 27.74 -2.99
N GLN A 3 11.52 27.12 -4.16
CA GLN A 3 10.52 27.28 -5.20
C GLN A 3 9.26 26.52 -4.76
N ASN A 4 8.11 27.19 -4.77
CA ASN A 4 6.83 26.51 -4.59
C ASN A 4 6.54 25.65 -5.83
N PRO A 5 6.09 24.40 -5.65
CA PRO A 5 5.76 23.52 -6.76
C PRO A 5 4.59 24.09 -7.56
N ASN A 6 4.65 23.94 -8.88
CA ASN A 6 3.57 24.40 -9.74
C ASN A 6 2.35 23.44 -9.64
N PRO A 7 1.14 23.87 -10.03
CA PRO A 7 -0.06 23.05 -9.90
C PRO A 7 0.00 21.68 -10.60
N GLN A 8 0.71 21.55 -11.72
CA GLN A 8 0.88 20.29 -12.45
C GLN A 8 1.81 19.33 -11.69
N ASP A 9 2.84 19.85 -11.02
CA ASP A 9 3.70 19.04 -10.14
C ASP A 9 2.87 18.46 -8.98
N ILE A 10 2.02 19.30 -8.38
CA ILE A 10 1.11 18.89 -7.30
C ILE A 10 0.16 17.79 -7.76
N GLU A 11 -0.44 17.93 -8.95
CA GLU A 11 -1.34 16.92 -9.50
C GLU A 11 -0.61 15.60 -9.80
N SER A 12 0.59 15.67 -10.39
CA SER A 12 1.43 14.51 -10.65
C SER A 12 1.79 13.76 -9.37
N TRP A 13 2.12 14.48 -8.30
CA TRP A 13 2.42 13.87 -7.00
C TRP A 13 1.20 13.24 -6.34
N LYS A 14 0.03 13.90 -6.41
CA LYS A 14 -1.23 13.31 -5.92
C LYS A 14 -1.54 11.99 -6.62
N ALA A 15 -1.42 11.94 -7.95
CA ALA A 15 -1.64 10.71 -8.71
C ALA A 15 -0.66 9.58 -8.31
N LYS A 16 0.61 9.91 -8.04
CA LYS A 16 1.60 8.95 -7.53
C LYS A 16 1.23 8.43 -6.14
N ILE A 17 0.78 9.31 -5.24
CA ILE A 17 0.32 8.94 -3.88
C ILE A 17 -0.92 8.04 -3.95
N GLU A 18 -1.90 8.39 -4.77
CA GLU A 18 -3.10 7.56 -4.97
C GLU A 18 -2.76 6.17 -5.50
N ARG A 19 -1.81 6.08 -6.44
CA ARG A 19 -1.32 4.80 -6.94
C ARG A 19 -0.59 4.00 -5.85
N ALA A 20 0.26 4.64 -5.05
CA ALA A 20 0.95 3.98 -3.95
C ALA A 20 -0.03 3.47 -2.88
N ASN A 21 -1.04 4.27 -2.53
CA ASN A 21 -2.07 3.89 -1.56
C ASN A 21 -2.86 2.65 -1.99
N ARG A 22 -3.17 2.50 -3.28
CA ARG A 22 -3.84 1.29 -3.79
C ARG A 22 -2.95 0.06 -3.71
N ASN A 23 -1.64 0.22 -3.83
CA ASN A 23 -0.74 -0.92 -4.04
C ASN A 23 -0.16 -1.52 -2.76
N ASN A 24 -0.39 -0.90 -1.60
CA ASN A 24 0.31 -1.23 -0.36
C ASN A 24 -0.67 -1.64 0.74
N LEU A 25 -1.45 -2.70 0.55
CA LEU A 25 -2.23 -3.30 1.63
C LEU A 25 -1.39 -4.37 2.31
N PHE A 26 -1.04 -4.13 3.58
CA PHE A 26 -0.46 -5.15 4.44
C PHE A 26 -1.55 -6.10 4.91
N HIS A 27 -1.32 -7.39 4.74
CA HIS A 27 -2.23 -8.47 5.08
C HIS A 27 -1.61 -9.30 6.20
N HIS A 28 -2.40 -9.59 7.23
CA HIS A 28 -2.04 -10.51 8.31
C HIS A 28 -3.13 -11.58 8.45
N CYS A 29 -2.77 -12.84 8.26
CA CYS A 29 -3.71 -13.95 8.42
C CYS A 29 -3.85 -14.34 9.89
N GLN A 30 -5.05 -14.21 10.46
CA GLN A 30 -5.29 -14.54 11.88
C GLN A 30 -5.17 -16.04 12.20
N ASP A 31 -5.31 -16.92 11.21
CA ASP A 31 -5.31 -18.37 11.45
C ASP A 31 -3.91 -18.99 11.36
N CYS A 32 -3.02 -18.47 10.49
CA CYS A 32 -1.67 -19.02 10.31
C CYS A 32 -0.53 -18.03 10.58
N GLY A 33 -0.85 -16.76 10.86
CA GLY A 33 0.12 -15.71 11.14
C GLY A 33 0.93 -15.25 9.91
N TYR A 34 0.62 -15.71 8.71
CA TYR A 34 1.34 -15.30 7.51
C TYR A 34 1.06 -13.84 7.16
N GLU A 35 2.12 -13.12 6.78
CA GLU A 35 2.09 -11.69 6.49
C GLU A 35 2.60 -11.40 5.08
N TRP A 36 1.92 -10.53 4.36
CA TRP A 36 2.31 -10.15 3.00
C TRP A 36 1.74 -8.79 2.59
N VAL A 37 2.30 -8.20 1.54
CA VAL A 37 1.79 -6.97 0.93
C VAL A 37 1.15 -7.30 -0.41
N ALA A 38 0.00 -6.66 -0.68
CA ALA A 38 -0.70 -6.81 -1.94
C ALA A 38 -1.37 -5.51 -2.37
N SER A 39 -1.67 -5.40 -3.66
CA SER A 39 -2.42 -4.26 -4.20
C SER A 39 -3.93 -4.43 -4.10
N GLU A 40 -4.41 -5.60 -3.68
CA GLU A 40 -5.84 -5.87 -3.53
C GLU A 40 -6.09 -6.90 -2.42
N PRO A 41 -7.31 -6.92 -1.85
CA PRO A 41 -7.70 -7.94 -0.89
C PRO A 41 -7.63 -9.35 -1.50
N GLN A 42 -6.76 -10.20 -0.96
CA GLN A 42 -6.63 -11.60 -1.39
C GLN A 42 -6.68 -12.56 -0.20
N PRO A 43 -7.15 -13.81 -0.40
CA PRO A 43 -7.12 -14.84 0.64
C PRO A 43 -5.69 -15.25 0.99
N CYS A 44 -5.49 -15.83 2.17
CA CYS A 44 -4.19 -16.39 2.52
C CYS A 44 -3.93 -17.66 1.71
N ARG A 45 -2.65 -17.94 1.42
CA ARG A 45 -2.19 -19.20 0.84
C ARG A 45 -2.55 -20.46 1.64
N CYS A 46 -2.91 -20.32 2.92
CA CYS A 46 -3.41 -21.43 3.72
C CYS A 46 -4.90 -21.75 3.51
N GLY A 47 -5.61 -20.95 2.68
CA GLY A 47 -7.04 -21.07 2.44
C GLY A 47 -7.93 -20.22 3.37
N SER A 48 -7.34 -19.54 4.37
CA SER A 48 -8.10 -18.67 5.28
C SER A 48 -8.57 -17.38 4.59
N SER A 49 -9.79 -16.96 4.93
CA SER A 49 -10.36 -15.65 4.62
C SER A 49 -10.32 -14.65 5.77
N ARG A 50 -9.85 -15.07 6.97
CA ARG A 50 -9.72 -14.24 8.17
C ARG A 50 -8.44 -13.41 8.13
N ILE A 51 -8.46 -12.38 7.28
CA ILE A 51 -7.30 -11.53 7.03
C ILE A 51 -7.54 -10.12 7.56
N GLU A 52 -6.68 -9.68 8.49
CA GLU A 52 -6.60 -8.27 8.87
C GLU A 52 -5.80 -7.51 7.81
N ARG A 53 -6.28 -6.32 7.48
CA ARG A 53 -5.70 -5.49 6.43
C ARG A 53 -5.49 -4.08 6.93
N ILE A 54 -4.29 -3.56 6.71
CA ILE A 54 -3.93 -2.19 7.04
C ILE A 54 -3.24 -1.60 5.82
N ALA A 55 -3.63 -0.38 5.44
CA ALA A 55 -2.89 0.37 4.43
C ALA A 55 -1.48 0.66 4.98
N CYS A 56 -0.45 0.23 4.27
CA CYS A 56 0.94 0.45 4.61
C CYS A 56 1.60 1.34 3.56
N TRP A 57 2.71 1.97 3.92
CA TRP A 57 3.55 2.70 2.97
C TRP A 57 4.90 2.01 2.97
N GLN A 58 5.23 1.38 1.84
CA GLN A 58 6.56 0.81 1.63
C GLN A 58 7.41 1.89 0.95
N PHE A 59 8.41 2.38 1.67
CA PHE A 59 9.49 3.13 1.05
C PHE A 59 10.50 2.10 0.55
N PRO A 60 10.90 2.12 -0.73
CA PRO A 60 11.98 1.25 -1.18
C PRO A 60 13.23 1.57 -0.36
N ASP A 61 13.84 0.54 0.22
CA ASP A 61 15.13 0.65 0.91
C ASP A 61 16.23 0.85 -0.14
N GLY A 62 16.44 2.09 -0.59
CA GLY A 62 17.62 2.52 -1.37
C GLY A 62 17.61 2.20 -2.86
#